data_AF-A0A524AV80-F1
#
_entry.id   AF-A0A524AV80-F1
#
_cell.length_a   1.000
_cell.length_b   1.000
_cell.length_c   1.000
_cell.angle_alpha   90.00
_cell.angle_beta   90.00
_cell.angle_gamma   90.00
#
_symmetry.space_group_name_H-M   'P 1'
#
loop_
_entity.id
_entity.type
_entity.pdbx_description
1 polymer ?
#
loop_
_entity_poly.entity_id
_entity_poly.type
_entity_poly.pdbx_seq_one_letter_code
_entity_poly.pdbx_strand_id
1 'polypeptide(L)'
;GSTSFGKGSVQTIVELDEGYGLKVTTARYYTPSGRSIQAKGIEPDITLKNISLENEKEDSVLGDTKESDLNGHLEVEDPSQLSDKEIVTAQESKKVEENEKVIKKLKKDYFVHEATNLLKALTVLNR
;
A
#
# COMPACT_ATOMS: atom_id res chain seq x y z
N GLY A 1 21.92 -7.92 18.64
CA GLY A 1 20.72 -7.14 18.97
C GLY A 1 19.48 -7.92 18.59
N SER A 2 18.32 -7.25 18.58
CA SER A 2 17.08 -7.70 17.94
C SER A 2 16.77 -6.80 16.73
N THR A 3 15.86 -7.24 15.85
CA THR A 3 15.41 -6.43 14.71
C THR A 3 14.72 -5.16 15.19
N SER A 4 15.02 -4.03 14.57
CA SER A 4 14.38 -2.75 14.92
C SER A 4 12.90 -2.72 14.51
N PHE A 5 12.11 -1.82 15.11
CA PHE A 5 10.68 -1.60 14.82
C PHE A 5 10.30 -1.47 13.33
N GLY A 6 11.10 -0.78 12.50
CA GLY A 6 10.84 -0.64 11.06
C GLY A 6 10.09 0.62 10.63
N LYS A 7 10.22 1.74 11.34
CA LYS A 7 9.77 3.03 10.83
C LYS A 7 10.82 3.63 9.88
N GLY A 8 10.48 3.71 8.60
CA GLY A 8 11.34 4.21 7.53
C GLY A 8 10.74 5.36 6.75
N SER A 9 9.81 6.13 7.32
CA SER A 9 9.11 7.23 6.65
C SER A 9 9.28 8.57 7.35
N VAL A 10 9.29 9.65 6.57
CA VAL A 10 9.33 11.05 7.05
C VAL A 10 7.95 11.67 6.86
N GLN A 11 7.46 12.33 7.91
CA GLN A 11 6.17 13.00 7.90
C GLN A 11 6.37 14.51 8.08
N THR A 12 5.65 15.29 7.28
CA THR A 12 5.64 16.75 7.33
C THR A 12 4.21 17.21 7.63
N ILE A 13 4.08 18.30 8.40
CA ILE A 13 2.80 18.94 8.67
C ILE A 13 2.61 20.04 7.62
N VAL A 14 1.51 19.98 6.90
CA VAL A 14 1.05 21.04 5.99
C VAL A 14 -0.08 21.77 6.71
N GLU A 15 0.11 23.05 6.98
CA GLU A 15 -0.92 23.89 7.59
C GLU A 15 -2.06 24.15 6.60
N LEU A 16 -3.29 24.16 7.10
CA LEU A 16 -4.51 24.47 6.36
C LEU A 16 -5.17 25.70 7.01
N ASP A 17 -6.15 26.27 6.31
CA ASP A 17 -6.94 27.38 6.85
C ASP A 17 -7.66 26.96 8.15
N GLU A 18 -8.07 27.96 8.94
CA GLU A 18 -8.80 27.78 10.21
C GLU A 18 -8.04 26.98 11.30
N GLY A 19 -6.71 26.86 11.18
CA GLY A 19 -5.87 26.20 12.18
C GLY A 19 -5.84 24.68 12.07
N TYR A 20 -6.37 24.11 10.99
CA TYR A 20 -6.24 22.69 10.68
C TYR A 20 -4.83 22.39 10.15
N GLY A 21 -4.43 21.11 10.22
CA GLY A 21 -3.15 20.66 9.70
C GLY A 21 -3.23 19.25 9.15
N LEU A 22 -2.60 19.02 8.00
CA LEU A 22 -2.50 17.72 7.36
C LEU A 22 -1.11 17.12 7.57
N LYS A 23 -1.06 15.95 8.21
CA LYS A 23 0.19 15.19 8.35
C LYS A 23 0.37 14.28 7.14
N VAL A 24 1.37 14.55 6.31
CA VAL A 24 1.62 13.80 5.07
C VAL A 24 2.97 13.12 5.13
N THR A 25 3.05 11.88 4.67
CA THR A 25 4.34 11.20 4.45
C THR A 25 4.97 11.71 3.18
N THR A 26 6.14 12.35 3.28
CA THR A 26 6.82 13.03 2.17
C THR A 26 8.02 12.26 1.62
N ALA A 27 8.63 11.40 2.44
CA ALA A 27 9.80 10.62 2.03
C ALA A 27 9.88 9.27 2.73
N ARG A 28 10.73 8.39 2.19
CA ARG A 28 11.13 7.11 2.78
C ARG A 28 12.65 6.99 2.86
N TYR A 29 13.14 6.36 3.92
CA TYR A 29 14.55 6.03 4.12
C TYR A 29 14.88 4.66 3.53
N TYR A 30 15.99 4.62 2.80
CA TYR A 30 16.55 3.43 2.19
C TYR A 30 17.96 3.19 2.69
N THR A 31 18.36 1.93 2.80
CA THR A 31 19.76 1.57 3.00
C THR A 31 20.58 1.91 1.75
N PRO A 32 21.93 2.00 1.84
CA PRO A 32 22.77 2.19 0.66
C PRO A 32 22.58 1.15 -0.44
N SER A 33 22.10 -0.05 -0.08
CA SER A 33 21.75 -1.12 -1.02
C SER A 33 20.36 -0.97 -1.65
N GLY A 34 19.65 0.13 -1.41
CA GLY A 34 18.31 0.38 -1.96
C GLY A 34 17.17 -0.32 -1.24
N ARG A 35 17.38 -0.92 -0.06
CA ARG A 35 16.32 -1.61 0.71
C ARG A 35 15.54 -0.62 1.55
N SER A 36 14.21 -0.63 1.45
CA SER A 36 13.34 0.17 2.33
C SER A 36 13.37 -0.37 3.77
N ILE A 37 13.45 0.54 4.74
CA ILE A 37 13.41 0.21 6.18
C ILE A 37 11.96 0.12 6.69
N GLN A 38 11.02 0.76 6.00
CA GLN A 38 9.61 0.80 6.36
C GLN A 38 9.02 -0.63 6.44
N ALA A 39 8.27 -0.94 7.50
CA ALA A 39 7.65 -2.23 7.82
C ALA A 39 8.59 -3.44 7.99
N LYS A 40 9.88 -3.32 7.62
CA LYS A 40 10.89 -4.41 7.71
C LYS A 40 11.84 -4.24 8.89
N GLY A 41 12.29 -3.02 9.15
CA GLY A 41 13.36 -2.76 10.12
C GLY A 41 14.76 -3.12 9.61
N ILE A 42 15.75 -2.94 10.48
CA ILE A 42 17.13 -3.34 10.28
C ILE A 42 17.38 -4.59 11.12
N GLU A 43 17.81 -5.65 10.45
CA GLU A 43 18.28 -6.87 11.10
C GLU A 43 19.71 -6.68 11.62
N PRO A 44 20.00 -7.10 12.87
CA PRO A 44 21.35 -7.05 13.40
C PRO A 44 22.22 -8.15 12.78
N ASP A 45 23.51 -7.90 12.62
CA ASP A 45 24.45 -8.92 12.12
C ASP A 45 24.56 -10.13 13.06
N ILE A 46 24.36 -9.89 14.37
CA ILE A 46 24.35 -10.93 15.40
C ILE A 46 23.06 -10.81 16.20
N THR A 47 22.18 -11.80 16.05
CA THR A 47 20.92 -11.88 16.80
C THR A 47 21.18 -12.35 18.23
N LEU A 48 20.70 -11.58 19.21
CA LEU A 48 20.73 -11.94 20.62
C LEU A 48 19.30 -12.17 21.09
N LYS A 49 19.06 -13.30 21.76
CA LYS A 49 17.80 -13.51 22.48
C LYS A 49 17.88 -12.77 23.81
N ASN A 50 16.80 -12.10 24.19
CA ASN A 50 16.66 -11.57 25.55
C ASN A 50 16.41 -12.77 26.47
N ILE A 51 17.47 -13.25 27.12
CA ILE A 51 17.40 -14.33 28.11
C ILE A 51 17.40 -13.63 29.47
N SER A 52 16.27 -13.63 30.18
CA SER A 52 16.21 -13.23 31.59
C SER A 52 16.64 -14.41 32.46
N LEU A 53 17.44 -14.18 33.51
CA LEU A 53 17.85 -15.20 34.47
C LEU A 53 16.80 -15.41 35.57
N GLU A 54 15.92 -14.44 35.79
CA GLU A 54 14.74 -14.57 36.62
C GLU A 54 13.55 -15.13 35.80
N ASN A 55 12.89 -16.17 36.31
CA ASN A 55 11.66 -16.78 35.77
C ASN A 55 10.43 -15.86 35.94
N GLU A 56 10.56 -14.57 35.64
CA GLU A 56 9.43 -13.70 35.44
C GLU A 56 8.97 -13.95 34.00
N LYS A 57 7.90 -14.74 33.84
CA LYS A 57 7.12 -14.76 32.59
C LYS A 57 6.38 -13.43 32.45
N GLU A 58 7.12 -12.33 32.44
CA GLU A 58 6.62 -11.09 31.88
C GLU A 58 6.70 -11.30 30.37
N ASP A 59 5.59 -11.74 29.79
CA ASP A 59 5.32 -11.57 28.38
C ASP A 59 5.62 -10.10 28.08
N SER A 60 6.79 -9.82 27.50
CA SER A 60 7.23 -8.47 27.23
C SER A 60 6.29 -7.90 26.18
N VAL A 61 5.20 -7.27 26.60
CA VAL A 61 4.18 -6.62 25.77
C VAL A 61 4.82 -5.59 24.82
N LEU A 62 6.05 -5.17 25.10
CA LEU A 62 6.81 -4.16 24.39
C LEU A 62 7.95 -4.71 23.49
N GLY A 63 8.20 -6.02 23.47
CA GLY A 63 9.44 -6.59 22.93
C GLY A 63 9.52 -6.73 21.41
N ASP A 64 8.39 -7.03 20.75
CA ASP A 64 8.42 -7.51 19.35
C ASP A 64 7.36 -6.87 18.45
N THR A 65 6.72 -5.78 18.87
CA THR A 65 5.78 -5.08 17.98
C THR A 65 6.54 -4.45 16.83
N LYS A 66 6.16 -4.78 15.59
CA LYS A 66 6.73 -4.17 14.38
C LYS A 66 5.80 -3.11 13.82
N GLU A 67 6.35 -2.22 13.00
CA GLU A 67 5.55 -1.23 12.28
C GLU A 67 4.48 -1.88 11.39
N SER A 68 4.81 -3.02 10.78
CA SER A 68 3.88 -3.83 9.99
C SER A 68 2.66 -4.34 10.77
N ASP A 69 2.78 -4.49 12.09
CA ASP A 69 1.73 -5.08 12.91
C ASP A 69 0.70 -4.03 13.34
N LEU A 70 0.96 -2.75 13.07
CA LEU A 70 0.05 -1.66 13.38
C LEU A 70 -1.04 -1.51 12.32
N ASN A 71 -2.23 -1.16 12.79
CA ASN A 71 -3.34 -0.77 11.91
C ASN A 71 -2.99 0.51 11.16
N GLY A 72 -3.16 0.50 9.83
CA GLY A 72 -2.84 1.63 8.96
C GLY A 72 -1.34 1.83 8.72
N HIS A 73 -0.53 0.78 8.90
CA HIS A 73 0.87 0.79 8.47
C HIS A 73 0.98 1.02 6.96
N LEU A 74 2.11 1.59 6.54
CA LEU A 74 2.36 1.80 5.12
C LEU A 74 2.93 0.53 4.50
N GLU A 75 2.23 -0.02 3.51
CA GLU A 75 2.74 -1.16 2.75
C GLU A 75 4.07 -0.81 2.06
N VAL A 76 4.91 -1.83 1.93
CA VAL A 76 6.19 -1.74 1.23
C VAL A 76 5.92 -1.81 -0.26
N GLU A 77 5.85 -0.65 -0.91
CA GLU A 77 6.06 -0.59 -2.36
C GLU A 77 7.57 -0.68 -2.58
N ASP A 78 8.08 -1.88 -2.86
CA ASP A 78 9.46 -2.11 -3.23
C ASP A 78 9.55 -2.11 -4.76
N PRO A 79 9.80 -0.96 -5.43
CA PRO A 79 9.93 -0.93 -6.89
C PRO A 79 11.13 -1.73 -7.40
N SER A 80 12.01 -2.19 -6.49
CA SER A 80 13.18 -3.03 -6.80
C SER A 80 12.89 -4.54 -6.82
N GLN A 81 11.72 -4.97 -6.36
CA GLN A 81 11.32 -6.39 -6.28
C GLN A 81 10.26 -6.80 -7.31
N LEU A 82 9.74 -5.86 -8.10
CA LEU A 82 8.83 -6.18 -9.20
C LEU A 82 9.66 -6.25 -10.48
N SER A 83 9.69 -7.40 -11.12
CA SER A 83 10.19 -7.49 -12.49
C SER A 83 9.36 -6.56 -13.38
N ASP A 84 9.95 -6.03 -14.47
CA ASP A 84 9.22 -5.17 -15.42
C ASP A 84 7.90 -5.81 -15.88
N LYS A 85 7.86 -7.14 -15.94
CA LYS A 85 6.64 -7.92 -16.23
C LYS A 85 5.60 -7.83 -15.14
N GLU A 86 5.96 -7.88 -13.86
CA GLU A 86 5.02 -7.77 -12.75
C GLU A 86 4.51 -6.34 -12.57
N ILE A 87 5.34 -5.33 -12.86
CA ILE A 87 4.90 -3.93 -12.91
C ILE A 87 3.85 -3.73 -14.01
N VAL A 88 4.13 -4.21 -15.22
CA VAL A 88 3.17 -4.13 -16.34
C VAL A 88 1.91 -4.94 -16.03
N THR A 89 2.03 -6.15 -15.47
CA THR A 89 0.88 -6.99 -15.13
C THR A 89 0.02 -6.37 -14.02
N ALA A 90 0.63 -5.72 -13.01
CA ALA A 90 -0.08 -5.02 -11.94
C ALA A 90 -0.75 -3.72 -12.44
N GLN A 91 -0.13 -3.02 -13.39
CA GLN A 91 -0.72 -1.85 -14.04
C GLN A 91 -1.89 -2.26 -14.96
N GLU A 92 -1.74 -3.35 -15.72
CA GLU A 92 -2.79 -3.90 -16.57
C GLU A 92 -3.96 -4.43 -15.74
N SER A 93 -3.70 -5.15 -14.64
CA SER A 93 -4.77 -5.67 -13.77
C SER A 93 -5.55 -4.55 -13.07
N LYS A 94 -4.86 -3.51 -12.54
CA LYS A 94 -5.52 -2.31 -11.99
C LYS A 94 -6.35 -1.59 -13.05
N LYS A 95 -5.82 -1.44 -14.28
CA LYS A 95 -6.53 -0.79 -15.39
C LYS A 95 -7.74 -1.60 -15.85
N VAL A 96 -7.65 -2.93 -15.88
CA VAL A 96 -8.79 -3.82 -16.18
C VAL A 96 -9.85 -3.70 -15.10
N GLU A 97 -9.48 -3.72 -13.83
CA GLU A 97 -10.43 -3.61 -12.71
C GLU A 97 -11.11 -2.23 -12.68
N GLU A 98 -10.37 -1.16 -12.96
CA GLU A 98 -10.92 0.19 -13.14
C GLU A 98 -11.88 0.25 -14.33
N ASN A 99 -11.50 -0.32 -15.48
CA ASN A 99 -12.35 -0.38 -16.65
C ASN A 99 -13.63 -1.19 -16.39
N GLU A 100 -13.56 -2.31 -15.68
CA GLU A 100 -14.74 -3.08 -15.28
C GLU A 100 -15.66 -2.29 -14.34
N LYS A 101 -15.09 -1.57 -13.37
CA LYS A 101 -15.84 -0.68 -12.47
C LYS A 101 -16.50 0.45 -13.26
N VAL A 102 -15.80 1.05 -14.22
CA VAL A 102 -16.33 2.10 -15.09
C VAL A 102 -17.43 1.55 -15.99
N ILE A 103 -17.23 0.40 -16.66
CA ILE A 103 -18.24 -0.26 -17.49
C ILE A 103 -19.47 -0.63 -16.65
N LYS A 104 -19.29 -1.09 -15.40
CA LYS A 104 -20.41 -1.40 -14.49
C LYS A 104 -21.19 -0.14 -14.10
N LYS A 105 -20.51 1.00 -13.93
CA LYS A 105 -21.16 2.30 -13.71
C LYS A 105 -21.88 2.81 -14.97
N LEU A 106 -21.24 2.71 -16.13
CA LEU A 106 -21.81 3.09 -17.43
C LEU A 106 -23.02 2.22 -17.81
N LYS A 107 -23.03 0.92 -17.47
CA LYS A 107 -24.19 0.04 -17.66
C LYS A 107 -25.39 0.39 -16.76
N LYS A 108 -25.15 1.07 -15.64
CA LYS A 108 -26.21 1.58 -14.75
C LYS A 108 -26.70 2.96 -15.19
N ASP A 109 -25.93 3.67 -16.01
CA ASP A 109 -26.32 4.96 -16.54
C ASP A 109 -27.41 4.78 -17.60
N TYR A 110 -28.52 5.49 -17.42
CA TYR A 110 -29.67 5.46 -18.29
C TYR A 110 -29.32 5.91 -19.72
N PHE A 111 -28.54 6.99 -19.87
CA PHE A 111 -28.21 7.57 -21.17
C PHE A 111 -27.33 6.65 -22.00
N VAL A 112 -26.36 5.99 -21.35
CA VAL A 112 -25.47 5.04 -22.01
C VAL A 112 -26.22 3.77 -22.40
N HIS A 113 -27.09 3.26 -21.52
CA HIS A 113 -27.92 2.10 -21.82
C HIS A 113 -28.85 2.35 -23.02
N GLU A 114 -29.51 3.50 -23.07
CA GLU A 114 -30.38 3.90 -24.19
C GLU A 114 -29.61 4.02 -25.51
N ALA A 115 -28.46 4.69 -25.50
CA ALA A 115 -27.59 4.82 -26.68
C ALA A 115 -27.15 3.45 -27.21
N THR A 116 -26.79 2.50 -26.34
CA THR A 116 -26.40 1.15 -26.76
C THR A 116 -27.58 0.36 -27.36
N ASN A 117 -28.79 0.52 -26.83
CA ASN A 117 -29.98 -0.14 -27.37
C ASN A 117 -30.36 0.43 -28.73
N LEU A 118 -30.28 1.75 -28.89
CA LEU A 118 -30.49 2.42 -30.17
C LEU A 118 -29.47 1.96 -31.22
N LEU A 119 -28.19 1.85 -30.85
CA LEU A 119 -27.13 1.42 -31.75
C LEU A 119 -27.32 -0.06 -32.16
N LYS A 120 -27.70 -0.93 -31.22
CA LYS A 120 -28.10 -2.32 -31.50
C LYS A 120 -29.30 -2.39 -32.44
N ALA A 121 -30.34 -1.60 -32.18
CA ALA A 121 -31.54 -1.54 -33.03
C ALA A 121 -31.19 -1.08 -34.46
N LEU A 122 -30.35 -0.04 -34.60
CA LEU A 122 -29.86 0.42 -35.90
C LEU A 122 -29.06 -0.67 -36.62
N THR A 123 -28.15 -1.38 -35.96
CA THR A 123 -27.41 -2.50 -36.60
C THR A 123 -28.31 -3.65 -37.03
N VAL A 124 -29.44 -3.88 -36.35
CA VAL A 124 -30.42 -4.90 -36.71
C VAL A 124 -31.30 -4.44 -37.88
N LEU A 125 -31.63 -3.14 -37.95
CA LEU A 125 -32.44 -2.54 -39.02
C LEU A 125 -31.66 -2.25 -40.30
N ASN A 126 -30.34 -2.03 -40.21
CA ASN A 126 -29.44 -1.87 -41.37
C ASN A 126 -28.97 -3.22 -41.96
N ARG A 127 -29.71 -4.30 -41.70
CA ARG A 127 -29.55 -5.60 -42.33
C ARG A 127 -30.67 -5.85 -43.33
#